data_AF-S8DPH6-F1
#
_entry.id   AF-S8DPH6-F1
#
_cell.length_a   1.000
_cell.length_b   1.000
_cell.length_c   1.000
_cell.angle_alpha   90.00
_cell.angle_beta   90.00
_cell.angle_gamma   90.00
#
_symmetry.space_group_name_H-M   'P 1'
#
loop_
_entity.id
_entity.type
_entity.pdbx_description
1 polymer ?
#
loop_
_entity_poly.entity_id
_entity_poly.type
_entity_poly.pdbx_seq_one_letter_code
_entity_poly.pdbx_strand_id
1 'polypeptide(L)'
;MDCDVPVDDLITILQPDNFTIPKPPDYINVDSGDSYLCIVVDVETMIPWDEYEHPFFNLDDIEVFSTSRTYWEPCHRSLSHEKISGMLLEAGVPVHKQYGMPEQVAAFVDEVITKHGSAEKIIPILVQVDIVACFCVEIPPHLIH
;
A
#
# COMPACT_ATOMS: atom_id res chain seq x y z
N MET A 1 18.33 -18.21 4.83
CA MET A 1 18.91 -16.95 4.34
C MET A 1 19.05 -16.02 5.53
N ASP A 2 20.26 -15.57 5.82
CA ASP A 2 20.43 -14.38 6.65
C ASP A 2 19.87 -13.20 5.85
N CYS A 3 18.97 -12.44 6.47
CA CYS A 3 18.28 -11.30 5.86
C CYS A 3 19.21 -10.06 5.75
N ASP A 4 20.50 -10.29 5.54
CA ASP A 4 21.58 -9.32 5.76
C ASP A 4 21.90 -8.45 4.53
N VAL A 5 21.25 -8.71 3.40
CA VAL A 5 21.22 -7.76 2.28
C VAL A 5 19.88 -7.02 2.35
N PRO A 6 19.83 -5.78 2.88
CA PRO A 6 18.63 -4.98 2.82
C PRO A 6 18.37 -4.69 1.34
N VAL A 7 17.41 -5.39 0.76
CA VAL A 7 16.73 -4.84 -0.41
C VAL A 7 15.75 -3.83 0.16
N ASP A 8 16.01 -2.56 -0.10
CA ASP A 8 15.18 -1.47 0.40
C ASP A 8 13.78 -1.62 -0.19
N ASP A 9 12.82 -1.99 0.65
CA ASP A 9 11.41 -1.95 0.28
C ASP A 9 11.04 -0.49 0.02
N LEU A 10 10.39 -0.24 -1.11
CA LEU A 10 10.13 1.11 -1.61
C LEU A 10 8.69 1.47 -1.34
N ILE A 11 8.47 2.66 -0.78
CA ILE A 11 7.14 3.24 -0.65
C ILE A 11 7.12 4.58 -1.39
N THR A 12 6.16 4.71 -2.29
CA THR A 12 5.88 5.96 -3.00
C THR A 12 4.45 6.37 -2.70
N ILE A 13 4.27 7.59 -2.20
CA ILE A 13 2.96 8.14 -1.89
C ILE A 13 2.75 9.38 -2.75
N LEU A 14 1.65 9.43 -3.48
CA LEU A 14 1.36 10.54 -4.37
C LEU A 14 -0.15 10.84 -4.44
N GLN A 15 -0.45 12.08 -4.80
CA GLN A 15 -1.79 12.53 -5.17
C GLN A 15 -1.86 12.59 -6.71
N PRO A 16 -2.44 11.58 -7.37
CA PRO A 16 -2.44 11.52 -8.84
C PRO A 16 -3.40 12.52 -9.48
N ASP A 17 -2.89 13.33 -10.43
CA ASP A 17 -3.68 14.35 -11.15
C ASP A 17 -4.75 13.75 -12.09
N ASN A 18 -4.51 12.56 -12.65
CA ASN A 18 -5.40 11.86 -13.60
C ASN A 18 -5.81 10.47 -13.08
N PHE A 19 -6.31 10.43 -11.85
CA PHE A 19 -6.71 9.17 -11.21
C PHE A 19 -8.12 8.75 -11.57
N THR A 20 -8.30 7.48 -11.94
CA THR A 20 -9.64 6.90 -12.04
C THR A 20 -10.11 6.51 -10.65
N ILE A 21 -10.91 7.37 -10.03
CA ILE A 21 -11.47 7.12 -8.70
C ILE A 21 -12.40 5.91 -8.78
N PRO A 22 -12.14 4.83 -8.00
CA PRO A 22 -13.04 3.68 -7.92
C PRO A 22 -14.44 4.08 -7.49
N LYS A 23 -15.45 3.26 -7.80
CA LYS A 23 -16.82 3.54 -7.33
C LYS A 23 -16.83 3.53 -5.79
N PRO A 24 -17.31 4.59 -5.13
CA PRO A 24 -17.44 4.60 -3.69
C PRO A 24 -18.46 3.53 -3.24
N PRO A 25 -18.24 2.92 -2.06
CA PRO A 25 -19.21 2.02 -1.45
C PRO A 25 -20.57 2.70 -1.25
N ASP A 26 -21.65 1.91 -1.26
CA ASP A 26 -23.01 2.43 -1.19
C ASP A 26 -23.34 3.18 0.13
N TYR A 27 -22.52 3.02 1.17
CA TYR A 27 -22.63 3.76 2.43
C TYR A 27 -22.02 5.18 2.37
N ILE A 28 -21.27 5.51 1.32
CA ILE A 28 -20.66 6.83 1.12
C ILE A 28 -21.58 7.66 0.25
N ASN A 29 -22.12 8.72 0.83
CA ASN A 29 -22.94 9.68 0.10
C ASN A 29 -22.09 10.88 -0.33
N VAL A 30 -21.56 10.85 -1.56
CA VAL A 30 -20.76 11.95 -2.13
C VAL A 30 -21.58 13.24 -2.30
N ASP A 31 -22.92 13.16 -2.22
CA ASP A 31 -23.82 14.30 -2.30
C ASP A 31 -24.16 14.92 -0.94
N SER A 32 -23.75 14.29 0.18
CA SER A 32 -24.01 14.83 1.54
C SER A 32 -23.21 16.10 1.85
N GLY A 33 -22.21 16.42 1.04
CA GLY A 33 -21.27 17.52 1.28
C GLY A 33 -20.06 17.13 2.12
N ASP A 34 -19.96 15.87 2.55
CA ASP A 34 -18.78 15.35 3.25
C ASP A 34 -17.64 15.04 2.25
N SER A 35 -16.42 15.41 2.64
CA SER A 35 -15.20 15.08 1.90
C SER A 35 -14.64 13.73 2.36
N TYR A 36 -14.23 12.90 1.40
CA TYR A 36 -13.64 11.58 1.65
C TYR A 36 -12.26 11.45 1.01
N LEU A 37 -11.36 10.75 1.70
CA LEU A 37 -10.13 10.22 1.16
C LEU A 37 -10.44 8.91 0.42
N CYS A 38 -9.97 8.79 -0.81
CA CYS A 38 -9.94 7.55 -1.56
C CYS A 38 -8.49 7.08 -1.62
N ILE A 39 -8.11 6.16 -0.74
CA ILE A 39 -6.73 5.68 -0.60
C ILE A 39 -6.62 4.36 -1.32
N VAL A 40 -5.81 4.31 -2.37
CA VAL A 40 -5.50 3.08 -3.09
C VAL A 40 -4.10 2.64 -2.69
N VAL A 41 -4.00 1.42 -2.18
CA VAL A 41 -2.73 0.78 -1.83
C VAL A 41 -2.45 -0.27 -2.89
N ASP A 42 -1.46 -0.02 -3.72
CA ASP A 42 -0.96 -0.91 -4.75
C ASP A 42 0.36 -1.51 -4.27
N VAL A 43 0.41 -2.83 -4.17
CA VAL A 43 1.59 -3.54 -3.69
C VAL A 43 2.10 -4.44 -4.82
N GLU A 44 3.34 -4.26 -5.21
CA GLU A 44 4.06 -5.18 -6.08
C GLU A 44 5.05 -5.98 -5.23
N THR A 45 4.89 -7.31 -5.25
CA THR A 45 5.77 -8.24 -4.55
C THR A 45 6.64 -8.97 -5.55
N MET A 46 7.95 -8.81 -5.43
CA MET A 46 8.93 -9.48 -6.28
C MET A 46 9.48 -10.71 -5.56
N ILE A 47 9.27 -11.90 -6.12
CA ILE A 47 9.77 -13.17 -5.60
C ILE A 47 10.94 -13.63 -6.49
N PRO A 48 12.19 -13.59 -5.99
CA PRO A 48 13.30 -14.19 -6.71
C PRO A 48 13.17 -15.73 -6.65
N TRP A 49 13.14 -16.41 -7.80
CA TRP A 49 13.21 -17.88 -7.82
C TRP A 49 14.62 -18.36 -7.44
N ASP A 50 14.64 -19.27 -6.47
CA ASP A 50 15.70 -20.18 -6.03
C ASP A 50 17.17 -19.81 -6.35
N GLU A 51 17.88 -19.32 -5.33
CA GLU A 51 19.35 -19.22 -5.31
C GLU A 51 20.06 -20.58 -5.27
N TYR A 52 19.34 -21.71 -5.19
CA TYR A 52 19.94 -23.02 -4.95
C TYR A 52 20.53 -23.71 -6.18
N GLU A 53 20.19 -23.30 -7.41
CA GLU A 53 20.73 -23.97 -8.62
C GLU A 53 21.57 -23.07 -9.55
N HIS A 54 21.44 -21.73 -9.47
CA HIS A 54 22.14 -20.83 -10.39
C HIS A 54 22.75 -19.58 -9.71
N PRO A 55 24.09 -19.44 -9.65
CA PRO A 55 24.76 -18.26 -9.07
C PRO A 55 24.69 -17.00 -9.95
N PHE A 56 23.85 -17.01 -10.98
CA PHE A 56 23.61 -15.89 -11.88
C PHE A 56 22.12 -15.57 -11.82
N PHE A 57 21.76 -14.49 -11.14
CA PHE A 57 20.40 -13.93 -11.18
C PHE A 57 20.05 -13.62 -12.64
N ASN A 58 19.20 -14.43 -13.26
CA ASN A 58 18.51 -14.02 -14.47
C ASN A 58 17.31 -13.18 -14.04
N LEU A 59 17.22 -11.95 -14.53
CA LEU A 59 16.05 -11.08 -14.33
C LEU A 59 14.77 -11.68 -14.91
N ASP A 60 14.89 -12.68 -15.78
CA ASP A 60 13.78 -13.42 -16.39
C ASP A 60 13.08 -14.40 -15.40
N ASP A 61 13.67 -14.65 -14.23
CA ASP A 61 13.17 -15.61 -13.21
C ASP A 61 12.62 -14.90 -11.95
N ILE A 62 12.06 -13.69 -12.10
CA ILE A 62 11.37 -12.97 -11.01
C ILE A 62 9.86 -13.10 -11.21
N GLU A 63 9.18 -13.71 -10.25
CA GLU A 63 7.72 -13.65 -10.20
C GLU A 63 7.27 -12.35 -9.53
N VAL A 64 6.41 -11.61 -10.21
CA VAL A 64 5.82 -10.37 -9.68
C VAL A 64 4.34 -10.62 -9.38
N PHE A 65 3.96 -10.42 -8.13
CA PHE A 65 2.57 -10.47 -7.68
C PHE A 65 2.11 -9.06 -7.35
N SER A 66 1.06 -8.60 -8.03
CA SER A 66 0.45 -7.31 -7.77
C SER A 66 -0.88 -7.47 -7.03
N THR A 67 -1.10 -6.70 -5.98
CA THR A 67 -2.39 -6.61 -5.28
C THR A 67 -2.75 -5.16 -5.07
N SER A 68 -4.03 -4.84 -5.24
CA SER A 68 -4.55 -3.47 -5.12
C SER A 68 -5.75 -3.47 -4.19
N ARG A 69 -5.76 -2.55 -3.22
CA ARG A 69 -6.86 -2.36 -2.27
C ARG A 69 -7.25 -0.90 -2.21
N THR A 70 -8.56 -0.65 -2.20
CA THR A 70 -9.11 0.71 -2.04
C THR A 70 -9.77 0.86 -0.68
N TYR A 71 -9.42 1.93 -0.01
CA TYR A 71 -9.94 2.34 1.29
C TYR A 71 -10.61 3.70 1.19
N TRP A 72 -11.66 3.87 1.96
CA TRP A 72 -12.44 5.10 1.98
C TRP A 72 -12.55 5.62 3.41
N GLU A 73 -12.02 6.80 3.65
CA GLU A 73 -11.98 7.41 4.99
C GLU A 73 -12.51 8.84 4.97
N PRO A 74 -13.21 9.31 6.01
CA PRO A 74 -13.61 10.71 6.09
C PRO A 74 -12.40 11.66 6.16
N CYS A 75 -12.40 12.73 5.36
CA CYS A 75 -11.28 13.68 5.25
C CYS A 75 -11.07 14.59 6.48
N HIS A 76 -11.95 14.55 7.47
CA HIS A 76 -11.89 15.44 8.63
C HIS A 76 -11.03 14.90 9.79
N ARG A 77 -10.32 13.78 9.59
CA ARG A 77 -9.48 13.15 10.62
C ARG A 77 -8.15 12.74 10.04
N SER A 78 -7.10 12.90 10.82
CA SER A 78 -5.84 12.21 10.57
C SER A 78 -6.05 10.69 10.68
N LEU A 79 -5.24 9.94 9.94
CA LEU A 79 -5.24 8.48 10.02
C LEU A 79 -4.24 8.01 11.06
N SER A 80 -4.66 7.12 11.97
CA SER A 80 -3.74 6.54 12.95
C SER A 80 -2.78 5.56 12.28
N HIS A 81 -1.57 5.44 12.83
CA HIS A 81 -0.58 4.47 12.33
C HIS A 81 -1.09 3.04 12.37
N GLU A 82 -1.90 2.68 13.37
CA GLU A 82 -2.54 1.36 13.46
C GLU A 82 -3.51 1.11 12.29
N LYS A 83 -4.30 2.11 11.92
CA LYS A 83 -5.24 2.03 10.80
C LYS A 83 -4.48 1.84 9.49
N ILE A 84 -3.42 2.61 9.26
CA ILE A 84 -2.60 2.52 8.05
C ILE A 84 -1.85 1.18 8.00
N SER A 85 -1.29 0.73 9.12
CA SER A 85 -0.65 -0.58 9.22
C SER A 85 -1.63 -1.71 8.89
N GLY A 86 -2.89 -1.60 9.32
CA GLY A 86 -3.96 -2.52 8.93
C GLY A 86 -4.23 -2.50 7.42
N MET A 87 -4.33 -1.32 6.81
CA MET A 87 -4.50 -1.18 5.35
C MET A 87 -3.34 -1.83 4.58
N LEU A 88 -2.09 -1.57 4.99
CA LEU A 88 -0.90 -2.17 4.39
C LEU A 88 -0.92 -3.69 4.53
N LEU A 89 -1.31 -4.22 5.70
CA LEU A 89 -1.40 -5.66 5.94
C LEU A 89 -2.46 -6.33 5.08
N GLU A 90 -3.65 -5.75 4.97
CA GLU A 90 -4.73 -6.24 4.12
C GLU A 90 -4.40 -6.14 2.62
N ALA A 91 -3.57 -5.16 2.24
CA ALA A 91 -3.00 -5.03 0.91
C ALA A 91 -1.81 -5.98 0.68
N GLY A 92 -1.40 -6.79 1.66
CA GLY A 92 -0.38 -7.83 1.47
C GLY A 92 1.04 -7.44 1.90
N VAL A 93 1.25 -6.25 2.50
CA VAL A 93 2.55 -5.84 3.04
C VAL A 93 2.75 -6.46 4.44
N PRO A 94 3.73 -7.36 4.63
CA PRO A 94 3.98 -7.99 5.93
C PRO A 94 4.39 -6.97 7.01
N VAL A 95 3.98 -7.18 8.26
CA VAL A 95 4.27 -6.23 9.37
C VAL A 95 5.76 -5.88 9.51
N HIS A 96 6.64 -6.88 9.36
CA HIS A 96 8.09 -6.68 9.46
C HIS A 96 8.68 -5.83 8.31
N LYS A 97 7.92 -5.63 7.23
CA LYS A 97 8.25 -4.82 6.05
C LYS A 97 7.66 -3.41 6.10
N GLN A 98 6.75 -3.13 7.05
CA GLN A 98 6.06 -1.83 7.15
C GLN A 98 6.89 -0.73 7.84
N TYR A 99 8.21 -0.89 7.97
CA TYR A 99 9.02 0.02 8.78
C TYR A 99 8.96 1.46 8.25
N GLY A 100 8.45 2.39 9.07
CA GLY A 100 8.29 3.80 8.71
C GLY A 100 7.24 4.09 7.64
N MET A 101 6.58 3.08 7.05
CA MET A 101 5.54 3.27 6.04
C MET A 101 4.27 3.93 6.64
N PRO A 102 3.74 3.50 7.81
CA PRO A 102 2.59 4.17 8.41
C PRO A 102 2.81 5.65 8.72
N GLU A 103 4.00 6.01 9.19
CA GLU A 103 4.38 7.41 9.48
C GLU A 103 4.37 8.26 8.20
N GLN A 104 4.96 7.75 7.11
CA GLN A 104 5.02 8.46 5.83
C GLN A 104 3.63 8.68 5.23
N VAL A 105 2.77 7.66 5.25
CA VAL A 105 1.39 7.76 4.77
C VAL A 105 0.58 8.72 5.64
N ALA A 106 0.72 8.64 6.97
CA ALA A 106 0.02 9.54 7.89
C ALA A 106 0.40 11.00 7.63
N ALA A 107 1.70 11.29 7.54
CA ALA A 107 2.20 12.63 7.26
C ALA A 107 1.69 13.18 5.91
N PHE A 108 1.69 12.36 4.87
CA PHE A 108 1.18 12.75 3.55
C PHE A 108 -0.34 13.01 3.58
N VAL A 109 -1.10 12.15 4.24
CA VAL A 109 -2.55 12.32 4.40
C VAL A 109 -2.86 13.62 5.13
N ASP A 110 -2.14 13.93 6.20
CA ASP A 110 -2.31 15.19 6.95
C ASP A 110 -1.99 16.43 6.09
N GLU A 111 -0.95 16.35 5.26
CA GLU A 111 -0.62 17.41 4.28
C GLU A 111 -1.76 17.61 3.28
N VAL A 112 -2.28 16.52 2.72
CA VAL A 112 -3.36 16.53 1.73
C VAL A 112 -4.66 17.08 2.34
N ILE A 113 -5.04 16.65 3.53
CA ILE A 113 -6.21 17.18 4.25
C ILE A 113 -6.05 18.69 4.47
N THR A 114 -4.87 19.13 4.89
CA THR A 114 -4.57 20.55 5.12
C THR A 114 -4.63 21.38 3.84
N LYS A 115 -4.15 20.82 2.72
CA LYS A 115 -4.13 21.48 1.41
C LYS A 115 -5.53 21.62 0.80
N HIS A 116 -6.36 20.58 0.88
CA HIS A 116 -7.65 20.52 0.18
C HIS A 116 -8.81 21.06 0.99
N GLY A 117 -8.74 21.00 2.33
CA GLY A 117 -9.80 21.46 3.21
C GLY A 117 -11.16 20.84 2.83
N SER A 118 -12.16 21.68 2.54
CA SER A 118 -13.53 21.28 2.16
C SER A 118 -13.84 21.45 0.66
N ALA A 119 -12.84 21.77 -0.16
CA ALA A 119 -13.07 22.12 -1.58
C ALA A 119 -13.32 20.90 -2.47
N GLU A 120 -12.62 19.80 -2.20
CA GLU A 120 -12.77 18.54 -2.94
C GLU A 120 -13.65 17.55 -2.16
N LYS A 121 -14.61 16.93 -2.87
CA LYS A 121 -15.49 15.90 -2.28
C LYS A 121 -14.79 14.56 -2.12
N ILE A 122 -13.91 14.21 -3.05
CA ILE A 122 -13.12 12.98 -2.99
C ILE A 122 -11.68 13.35 -3.32
N ILE A 123 -10.77 13.01 -2.43
CA ILE A 123 -9.35 13.27 -2.58
C ILE A 123 -8.63 11.93 -2.79
N PRO A 124 -8.11 11.66 -4.00
CA PRO A 124 -7.40 10.42 -4.28
C PRO A 124 -5.99 10.44 -3.70
N ILE A 125 -5.59 9.35 -3.07
CA ILE A 125 -4.23 9.11 -2.58
C ILE A 125 -3.81 7.74 -3.09
N LEU A 126 -2.67 7.67 -3.77
CA LEU A 126 -2.07 6.42 -4.20
C LEU A 126 -0.84 6.12 -3.33
N VAL A 127 -0.83 4.95 -2.72
CA VAL A 127 0.28 4.38 -1.95
C VAL A 127 0.79 3.19 -2.74
N GLN A 128 1.94 3.34 -3.39
CA GLN A 128 2.62 2.26 -4.09
C GLN A 128 3.68 1.67 -3.17
N VAL A 129 3.68 0.35 -3.03
CA VAL A 129 4.64 -0.37 -2.19
C VAL A 129 5.28 -1.48 -3.00
N ASP A 130 6.58 -1.38 -3.21
CA ASP A 130 7.37 -2.39 -3.86
C ASP A 130 8.12 -3.17 -2.78
N ILE A 131 7.76 -4.43 -2.59
CA ILE A 131 8.39 -5.31 -1.60
C ILE A 131 9.10 -6.45 -2.29
N VAL A 132 10.30 -6.76 -1.81
CA VAL A 132 10.96 -8.02 -2.16
C VAL A 132 10.52 -9.07 -1.16
N ALA A 133 9.97 -10.17 -1.68
CA ALA A 133 9.52 -11.27 -0.86
C ALA A 133 10.70 -11.81 -0.04
N CYS A 134 10.45 -12.00 1.25
CA CYS A 134 11.37 -12.67 2.13
C CYS A 134 10.77 -14.02 2.49
N PHE A 135 11.52 -15.11 2.29
CA PHE A 135 11.11 -16.47 2.68
C PHE A 135 11.08 -16.69 4.21
N CYS A 136 11.02 -15.62 4.99
CA CYS A 136 11.12 -15.60 6.45
C CYS A 136 9.79 -15.89 7.15
N VAL A 137 8.71 -16.10 6.39
CA VAL A 137 7.37 -16.36 6.93
C VAL A 137 6.86 -17.66 6.33
N GLU A 138 6.59 -18.65 7.18
CA GLU A 138 5.78 -19.80 6.81
C GLU A 138 4.44 -19.27 6.28
N ILE A 139 4.17 -19.48 4.99
CA ILE A 139 2.86 -19.20 4.40
C ILE A 139 1.85 -20.04 5.19
N PRO A 140 0.88 -19.42 5.89
CA PRO A 140 -0.13 -20.18 6.57
C PRO A 140 -0.86 -21.05 5.54
N PRO A 141 -1.03 -22.36 5.78
CA PRO A 141 -1.50 -23.31 4.76
C PRO A 141 -2.91 -23.03 4.22
N HIS A 142 -3.64 -22.08 4.80
CA HIS A 142 -4.96 -21.65 4.33
C HIS A 142 -4.93 -20.58 3.22
N LEU A 143 -3.74 -20.10 2.84
CA LEU A 143 -3.57 -19.09 1.78
C LEU A 143 -2.91 -19.65 0.50
N ILE A 144 -2.68 -20.96 0.44
CA ILE A 144 -2.21 -21.65 -0.77
C ILE A 144 -3.45 -22.23 -1.46
N HIS A 145 -3.88 -21.60 -2.56
CA HIS A 145 -4.96 -22.07 -3.42
C HIS A 145 -4.48 -22.26 -4.85
#